data_AF-A0A8T3ZPH0-F1
#
_entry.id   AF-A0A8T3ZPH0-F1
#
_cell.length_a   1.000
_cell.length_b   1.000
_cell.length_c   1.000
_cell.angle_alpha   90.00
_cell.angle_beta   90.00
_cell.angle_gamma   90.00
#
_symmetry.space_group_name_H-M   'P 1'
#
loop_
_entity.id
_entity.type
_entity.pdbx_description
1 polymer ?
#
loop_
_entity_poly.entity_id
_entity_poly.type
_entity_poly.pdbx_seq_one_letter_code
_entity_poly.pdbx_strand_id
1 'polypeptide(L)'
;MNFKQNKKGIAPIIFSLIVVIALFIVFLKVVDLATRECSVDTDCSSDSYCSSDYKCHKHPVITQSSYVPAALILGICILAAAYIIRKKGDHGAGGHH
;
A
#
# COMPACT_ATOMS: atom_id res chain seq x y z
N MET A 1 -35.78 -41.38 18.81
CA MET A 1 -35.07 -41.90 17.62
C MET A 1 -33.60 -42.12 17.98
N ASN A 2 -33.16 -43.38 18.07
CA ASN A 2 -31.81 -43.73 18.54
C ASN A 2 -30.80 -43.64 17.38
N PHE A 3 -29.90 -42.65 17.41
CA PHE A 3 -28.82 -42.50 16.44
C PHE A 3 -27.67 -43.46 16.83
N LYS A 4 -27.74 -44.71 16.37
CA LYS A 4 -26.67 -45.70 16.54
C LYS A 4 -25.43 -45.21 15.79
N GLN A 5 -24.41 -44.73 16.52
CA GLN A 5 -23.14 -44.31 15.94
C GLN A 5 -22.39 -45.51 15.33
N ASN A 6 -22.49 -45.70 14.02
CA ASN A 6 -21.57 -46.53 13.26
C ASN A 6 -20.22 -45.79 13.13
N LYS A 7 -19.39 -45.86 14.18
CA LYS A 7 -18.05 -45.24 14.21
C LYS A 7 -17.07 -45.78 13.15
N LYS A 8 -17.42 -46.87 12.45
CA LYS A 8 -16.57 -47.53 11.43
C LYS A 8 -16.58 -46.83 10.06
N GLY A 9 -17.59 -45.99 9.76
CA GLY A 9 -17.71 -45.30 8.46
C GLY A 9 -17.13 -43.88 8.43
N ILE A 10 -16.89 -43.26 9.59
CA ILE A 10 -16.42 -41.88 9.69
C ILE A 10 -14.90 -41.78 9.47
N ALA A 11 -14.14 -42.79 9.92
CA ALA A 11 -12.68 -42.82 9.79
C ALA A 11 -12.17 -42.68 8.34
N PRO A 12 -12.68 -43.41 7.33
CA PRO A 12 -12.22 -43.24 5.94
C PRO A 12 -12.62 -41.88 5.34
N ILE A 13 -13.75 -41.31 5.78
CA ILE A 13 -14.22 -39.99 5.31
C ILE A 13 -13.28 -38.89 5.83
N ILE A 14 -12.94 -38.93 7.12
CA ILE A 14 -11.99 -37.97 7.72
C ILE A 14 -10.62 -38.09 7.06
N PHE A 15 -10.13 -39.32 6.85
CA PHE A 15 -8.84 -39.55 6.20
C PHE A 15 -8.82 -39.01 4.76
N SER A 16 -9.87 -39.28 3.97
CA SER A 16 -10.01 -38.76 2.61
C SER A 16 -10.01 -37.23 2.59
N LEU A 17 -10.72 -36.59 3.51
CA LEU A 17 -10.78 -35.13 3.61
C LEU A 17 -9.41 -34.51 3.93
N ILE A 18 -8.64 -35.11 4.85
CA ILE A 18 -7.28 -34.66 5.18
C ILE A 18 -6.37 -34.76 3.95
N VAL A 19 -6.43 -35.86 3.21
CA VAL A 19 -5.62 -36.05 1.99
C VAL A 19 -5.97 -35.01 0.92
N VAL A 20 -7.27 -34.73 0.70
CA VAL A 20 -7.71 -33.72 -0.25
C VAL A 20 -7.21 -32.33 0.15
N ILE A 21 -7.31 -31.96 1.43
CA ILE A 21 -6.80 -30.68 1.93
C ILE A 21 -5.28 -30.59 1.76
N ALA A 22 -4.54 -31.65 2.09
CA ALA A 22 -3.09 -31.67 1.94
C ALA A 22 -2.68 -31.51 0.47
N LEU A 23 -3.32 -32.23 -0.46
CA LEU A 23 -3.09 -32.10 -1.89
C LEU A 23 -3.44 -30.70 -2.39
N PHE A 24 -4.51 -30.11 -1.90
CA PHE A 24 -4.91 -28.75 -2.25
C PHE A 24 -3.85 -27.72 -1.83
N ILE A 25 -3.30 -27.83 -0.62
CA ILE A 25 -2.22 -26.95 -0.14
C ILE A 25 -0.97 -27.11 -1.02
N VAL A 26 -0.58 -28.34 -1.35
CA VAL A 26 0.57 -28.61 -2.23
C VAL A 26 0.33 -27.99 -3.61
N PHE A 27 -0.86 -28.16 -4.18
CA PHE A 27 -1.23 -27.58 -5.47
C PHE A 27 -1.11 -26.04 -5.45
N LEU A 28 -1.61 -25.37 -4.41
CA LEU A 28 -1.47 -23.91 -4.28
C LEU A 28 -0.01 -23.47 -4.24
N LYS A 29 0.87 -24.20 -3.56
CA LYS A 29 2.31 -23.88 -3.52
C LYS A 29 3.01 -24.08 -4.86
N VAL A 30 2.62 -25.11 -5.61
CA VAL A 30 3.15 -25.33 -6.96
C VAL A 30 2.68 -24.24 -7.91
N VAL A 31 1.42 -23.81 -7.82
CA VAL A 31 0.90 -22.70 -8.62
C VAL A 31 1.63 -21.41 -8.27
N ASP A 32 1.83 -21.10 -6.99
CA ASP A 32 2.58 -19.91 -6.54
C ASP A 32 3.98 -19.87 -7.17
N LEU A 33 4.72 -20.99 -7.11
CA LEU A 33 6.03 -21.15 -7.75
C LEU A 33 5.98 -21.00 -9.27
N ALA A 34 4.96 -21.56 -9.93
CA ALA A 34 4.79 -21.48 -11.37
C ALA A 34 4.37 -20.09 -11.86
N THR A 35 3.75 -19.28 -11.00
CA THR A 35 3.33 -17.90 -11.28
C THR A 35 4.39 -16.86 -10.91
N ARG A 36 5.54 -17.27 -10.36
CA ARG A 36 6.64 -16.35 -10.09
C ARG A 36 7.21 -15.81 -11.39
N GLU A 37 7.19 -14.49 -11.54
CA GLU A 37 7.75 -13.79 -12.70
C GLU A 37 9.22 -13.41 -12.46
N CYS A 38 9.61 -13.18 -11.20
CA CYS A 38 10.96 -12.79 -10.83
C CYS A 38 11.38 -13.35 -9.44
N SER A 39 12.69 -13.51 -9.22
CA SER A 39 13.27 -13.77 -7.89
C SER A 39 14.30 -12.71 -7.49
N VAL A 40 14.91 -12.05 -8.47
CA VAL A 40 15.84 -10.93 -8.29
C VAL A 40 15.50 -9.79 -9.24
N ASP A 41 15.95 -8.58 -8.91
CA ASP A 41 15.67 -7.39 -9.73
C ASP A 41 16.19 -7.52 -11.17
N THR A 42 17.27 -8.27 -11.38
CA THR A 42 17.85 -8.50 -12.72
C THR A 42 17.00 -9.40 -13.62
N ASP A 43 15.99 -10.08 -13.07
CA ASP A 43 15.01 -10.85 -13.85
C ASP A 43 13.97 -9.93 -14.53
N CYS A 44 13.83 -8.69 -14.04
CA CYS A 44 12.91 -7.69 -14.54
C CYS A 44 13.55 -6.77 -15.60
N SER A 45 12.72 -6.05 -16.35
CA SER A 45 13.18 -5.01 -17.29
C SER A 45 13.89 -3.87 -16.54
N SER A 46 14.75 -3.12 -17.21
CA SER A 46 15.60 -2.07 -16.60
C SER A 46 14.86 -0.97 -15.84
N ASP A 47 13.58 -0.76 -16.15
CA ASP A 47 12.72 0.23 -15.50
C ASP A 47 11.79 -0.40 -14.44
N SER A 48 12.09 -1.60 -13.96
CA SER A 48 11.27 -2.37 -13.02
C SER A 48 12.09 -3.10 -11.96
N TYR A 49 11.48 -3.38 -10.82
CA TYR A 49 12.08 -4.11 -9.70
C TYR A 49 11.24 -5.34 -9.34
N CYS A 50 11.87 -6.33 -8.72
CA CYS A 50 11.20 -7.52 -8.24
C CYS A 50 10.66 -7.28 -6.84
N SER A 51 9.35 -7.35 -6.69
CA SER A 51 8.70 -7.18 -5.39
C SER A 51 8.52 -8.51 -4.66
N SER A 52 8.20 -8.48 -3.37
CA SER A 52 8.04 -9.67 -2.52
C SER A 52 6.88 -10.59 -2.93
N ASP A 53 6.00 -10.12 -3.80
CA ASP A 53 4.96 -10.90 -4.49
C ASP A 53 5.48 -11.65 -5.73
N TYR A 54 6.80 -11.63 -5.98
CA TYR A 54 7.47 -12.30 -7.10
C TYR A 54 7.00 -11.81 -8.48
N LYS A 55 6.59 -10.54 -8.54
CA LYS A 55 6.18 -9.85 -9.76
C LYS A 55 7.05 -8.63 -10.01
N CYS A 56 7.20 -8.28 -11.28
CA CYS A 56 7.93 -7.08 -11.69
C CYS A 56 7.05 -5.84 -11.61
N HIS A 57 7.47 -4.85 -10.81
CA HIS A 57 6.78 -3.57 -10.66
C HIS A 57 7.61 -2.45 -11.28
N LYS A 58 6.99 -1.48 -11.94
CA LYS A 58 7.72 -0.34 -12.51
C LYS A 58 8.25 0.58 -11.42
N HIS A 59 9.44 1.13 -11.63
CA HIS A 59 9.94 2.19 -10.77
C HIS A 59 9.02 3.41 -10.83
N PRO A 60 8.67 4.03 -9.68
CA PRO A 60 7.87 5.24 -9.68
C PRO A 60 8.65 6.37 -10.37
N VAL A 61 8.06 6.93 -11.41
CA VAL A 61 8.56 8.18 -12.00
C VAL A 61 8.37 9.29 -10.99
N ILE A 62 9.47 9.89 -10.52
CA ILE A 62 9.42 11.10 -9.71
C ILE A 62 8.93 12.23 -10.61
N THR A 63 7.60 12.41 -10.66
CA THR A 63 7.01 13.64 -11.17
C THR A 63 7.45 14.76 -10.26
N GLN A 64 8.19 15.74 -10.79
CA GLN A 64 8.50 16.96 -10.06
C GLN A 64 7.19 17.69 -9.76
N SER A 65 6.63 17.44 -8.58
CA SER A 65 5.51 18.21 -8.06
C SER A 65 5.98 19.66 -7.98
N SER A 66 5.40 20.51 -8.82
CA SER A 66 5.71 21.92 -8.80
C SER A 66 5.24 22.51 -7.47
N TYR A 67 6.19 22.97 -6.65
CA TYR A 67 5.90 23.71 -5.40
C TYR A 67 5.50 25.17 -5.65
N VAL A 68 5.49 25.59 -6.93
CA VAL A 68 5.09 26.93 -7.39
C VAL A 68 3.74 27.38 -6.82
N PRO A 69 2.63 26.61 -6.92
CA PRO A 69 1.36 27.00 -6.31
C PRO A 69 1.43 27.18 -4.79
N ALA A 70 2.17 26.33 -4.08
CA ALA A 70 2.34 26.45 -2.63
C ALA A 70 3.14 27.71 -2.25
N ALA A 71 4.22 28.01 -2.98
CA ALA A 71 5.03 29.20 -2.79
C ALA A 71 4.23 30.49 -3.08
N LEU A 72 3.35 30.47 -4.07
CA LEU A 72 2.51 31.61 -4.43
C LEU A 72 1.49 31.93 -3.33
N ILE A 73 0.86 30.91 -2.74
CA ILE A 73 -0.06 31.09 -1.61
C ILE A 73 0.66 31.69 -0.40
N LEU A 74 1.84 31.15 -0.05
CA LEU A 74 2.65 31.69 1.05
C LEU A 74 3.07 33.14 0.80
N GLY A 75 3.47 33.47 -0.44
CA GLY A 75 3.81 34.83 -0.83
C GLY A 75 2.64 35.81 -0.65
N ILE A 76 1.43 35.44 -1.10
CA ILE A 76 0.24 36.28 -0.95
C ILE A 76 -0.11 36.46 0.53
N CYS A 77 -0.02 35.41 1.35
CA CYS A 77 -0.29 35.51 2.79
C CYS A 77 0.65 36.49 3.49
N ILE A 78 1.95 36.46 3.17
CA ILE A 78 2.94 37.39 3.73
C ILE A 78 2.63 38.84 3.32
N LEU A 79 2.30 39.07 2.05
CA LEU A 79 1.94 40.40 1.55
C LEU A 79 0.66 40.94 2.22
N ALA A 80 -0.37 40.09 2.35
CA ALA A 80 -1.61 40.46 3.02
C ALA A 80 -1.39 40.79 4.50
N ALA A 81 -0.59 39.98 5.21
CA ALA A 81 -0.23 40.24 6.60
C ALA A 81 0.53 41.56 6.76
N ALA A 82 1.53 41.82 5.90
CA ALA A 82 2.28 43.06 5.91
C ALA A 82 1.39 44.28 5.64
N TYR A 83 0.42 44.17 4.72
CA TYR A 83 -0.51 45.24 4.41
C TYR A 83 -1.45 45.55 5.59
N ILE A 84 -1.99 44.53 6.27
CA ILE A 84 -2.86 44.70 7.44
C ILE A 84 -2.09 45.38 8.59
N ILE A 85 -0.86 44.94 8.86
CA ILE A 85 -0.02 45.53 9.91
C ILE A 85 0.28 47.00 9.60
N ARG A 86 0.63 47.32 8.35
CA ARG A 86 0.91 48.71 7.93
C ARG A 86 -0.33 49.60 8.05
N LYS A 87 -1.51 49.11 7.64
CA LYS A 87 -2.78 49.85 7.77
C LYS A 87 -3.22 50.05 9.22
N LYS A 88 -2.91 49.11 10.12
CA LYS A 88 -3.12 49.30 11.57
C LYS A 88 -2.08 50.23 12.20
N GLY A 89 -0.84 50.24 11.70
CA GLY A 89 0.21 51.17 12.13
C GLY A 89 -0.13 52.63 11.84
N ASP A 90 -0.76 52.93 10.72
CA ASP A 90 -1.21 54.29 10.35
C ASP A 90 -2.46 54.77 11.14
N HIS A 91 -3.19 53.88 11.84
CA HIS A 91 -4.30 54.21 12.74
C HIS A 91 -3.99 53.94 14.22
N GLY A 92 -2.74 53.58 14.55
CA GLY A 92 -2.34 53.04 15.84
C GLY A 92 -1.03 53.63 16.37
N ALA A 93 -0.73 54.90 16.05
CA ALA A 93 0.15 55.70 16.89
C ALA A 93 -0.55 55.99 18.23
N GLY A 94 -0.64 54.96 19.09
CA GLY A 94 -1.31 55.05 20.39
C GLY A 94 -1.26 53.76 21.20
N GLY A 95 -0.11 53.52 21.86
CA GLY A 95 0.04 52.69 23.06
C GLY A 95 0.40 51.23 22.81
N HIS A 96 1.28 50.60 23.57
CA HIS A 96 2.19 51.00 24.65
C HIS A 96 3.13 49.79 24.84
N HIS A 97 4.29 50.04 25.45
CA HIS A 97 5.15 49.12 26.21
C HIS A 97 4.72 47.65 26.37
#